data_AF-A0AAV2GI57-F1
#
_entry.id   AF-A0AAV2GI57-F1
#
_cell.length_a   1.000
_cell.length_b   1.000
_cell.length_c   1.000
_cell.angle_alpha   90.00
_cell.angle_beta   90.00
_cell.angle_gamma   90.00
#
_symmetry.space_group_name_H-M   'P 1'
#
loop_
_entity.id
_entity.type
_entity.pdbx_description
1 polymer ?
#
loop_
_entity_poly.entity_id
_entity_poly.type
_entity_poly.pdbx_seq_one_letter_code
_entity_poly.pdbx_strand_id
1 'polypeptide(L)'
;MRAEIEREGSFAVDRLEIIVIPWDGCNGGGTLYDRATMARNMGKAIRAVNEAMIRSHFVGGDAEFMDRSFQKFGRIMVDDSKEVEHVSMNLCFNNIFCCLTEP
;
A
#
# COMPACT_ATOMS: atom_id res chain seq x y z
N MET A 1 5.96 -13.61 10.11
CA MET A 1 4.89 -14.28 9.35
C MET A 1 5.10 -15.79 9.24
N ARG A 2 6.15 -16.29 8.57
CA ARG A 2 6.42 -17.75 8.48
C ARG A 2 6.37 -18.45 9.83
N ALA A 3 7.09 -17.93 10.82
CA ALA A 3 7.12 -18.48 12.17
C ALA A 3 5.72 -18.55 12.83
N GLU A 4 4.83 -17.61 12.53
CA GLU A 4 3.48 -17.60 13.10
C GLU A 4 2.56 -18.62 12.41
N ILE A 5 2.70 -18.79 11.09
CA ILE A 5 1.95 -19.80 10.33
C ILE A 5 2.37 -21.21 10.75
N GLU A 6 3.67 -21.44 10.90
CA GLU A 6 4.21 -22.73 11.37
C GLU A 6 3.83 -23.00 12.83
N ARG A 7 3.74 -21.95 13.67
CA ARG A 7 3.27 -22.06 15.06
C ARG A 7 1.79 -22.41 15.15
N GLU A 8 0.95 -21.84 14.28
CA GLU A 8 -0.49 -22.12 14.24
C GLU A 8 -0.76 -23.54 13.70
N GLY A 9 -0.09 -23.94 12.62
CA GLY A 9 0.01 -25.33 12.18
C GLY A 9 -1.10 -25.84 11.26
N SER A 10 -2.13 -25.04 10.93
CA SER A 10 -3.19 -25.45 10.00
C SER A 10 -2.78 -25.34 8.52
N PHE A 11 -1.67 -24.63 8.23
CA PHE A 11 -1.21 -24.39 6.88
C PHE A 11 0.27 -24.74 6.69
N ALA A 12 0.58 -25.47 5.62
CA ALA A 12 1.94 -25.67 5.15
C ALA A 12 2.31 -24.59 4.12
N VAL A 13 3.29 -23.74 4.45
CA VAL A 13 3.81 -22.70 3.54
C VAL A 13 4.81 -23.33 2.59
N ASP A 14 4.42 -23.50 1.33
CA ASP A 14 5.30 -24.02 0.28
C ASP A 14 6.35 -22.98 -0.10
N ARG A 15 5.92 -21.74 -0.34
CA ARG A 15 6.81 -20.62 -0.71
C ARG A 15 6.36 -19.30 -0.07
N LEU A 16 7.35 -18.58 0.45
CA LEU A 16 7.19 -17.21 0.93
C LEU A 16 8.16 -16.32 0.17
N GLU A 17 7.61 -15.35 -0.56
CA GLU A 17 8.41 -14.37 -1.28
C GLU A 17 8.19 -12.97 -0.75
N ILE A 18 9.29 -12.23 -0.66
CA ILE A 18 9.30 -10.80 -0.40
C ILE A 18 9.73 -10.16 -1.71
N ILE A 19 8.82 -9.42 -2.33
CA ILE A 19 9.10 -8.70 -3.56
C ILE A 19 9.11 -7.20 -3.29
N VAL A 20 10.07 -6.56 -3.89
CA VAL A 20 10.28 -5.12 -3.83
C VAL A 20 9.59 -4.53 -5.04
N ILE A 21 8.50 -3.79 -4.83
CA ILE A 21 7.71 -3.17 -5.89
C ILE A 21 7.94 -1.67 -5.81
N PRO A 22 8.45 -1.02 -6.87
CA PRO A 22 8.52 0.43 -6.90
C PRO A 22 7.10 1.01 -6.84
N TRP A 23 6.95 2.22 -6.30
CA TRP A 23 5.62 2.81 -6.08
C TRP A 23 4.86 3.09 -7.38
N ASP A 24 5.55 3.07 -8.52
CA ASP A 24 5.00 3.15 -9.87
C ASP A 24 4.70 1.76 -10.49
N GLY A 25 4.88 0.66 -9.75
CA GLY A 25 4.89 -0.72 -10.24
C GLY A 25 3.60 -1.20 -10.91
N CYS A 26 2.47 -0.50 -10.71
CA CYS A 26 1.24 -0.76 -11.47
C CYS A 26 1.32 -0.33 -12.95
N ASN A 27 2.36 0.42 -13.35
CA ASN A 27 2.44 1.06 -14.66
C ASN A 27 3.52 0.46 -15.59
N GLY A 28 4.01 -0.75 -15.29
CA GLY A 28 4.79 -1.53 -16.27
C GLY A 28 6.27 -1.17 -16.39
N GLY A 29 6.86 -0.50 -15.40
CA GLY A 29 8.33 -0.38 -15.27
C GLY A 29 9.05 0.30 -16.44
N GLY A 30 8.32 1.03 -17.29
CA GLY A 30 8.84 1.58 -18.52
C GLY A 30 8.24 2.93 -18.83
N THR A 31 9.07 3.98 -18.70
CA THR A 31 8.89 5.33 -19.25
C THR A 31 7.74 6.19 -18.69
N LEU A 32 8.15 7.24 -17.96
CA LEU A 32 7.55 8.58 -17.96
C LEU A 32 6.11 8.71 -17.42
N TYR A 33 5.88 8.35 -16.17
CA TYR A 33 4.77 8.96 -15.44
C TYR A 33 5.27 10.20 -14.70
N ASP A 34 4.62 11.33 -14.94
CA ASP A 34 4.86 12.56 -14.19
C ASP A 34 4.69 12.27 -12.69
N ARG A 35 5.67 12.71 -11.89
CA ARG A 35 5.70 12.52 -10.43
C ARG A 35 4.42 13.00 -9.77
N ALA A 36 3.80 14.07 -10.26
CA ALA A 36 2.54 14.57 -9.74
C ALA A 36 1.38 13.58 -9.96
N THR A 37 1.32 12.92 -11.12
CA THR A 37 0.29 11.92 -11.38
C THR A 37 0.50 10.65 -10.55
N MET A 38 1.75 10.20 -10.36
CA MET A 38 2.09 9.11 -9.43
C MET A 38 1.66 9.46 -8.00
N ALA A 39 2.07 10.62 -7.50
CA ALA A 39 1.74 11.07 -6.15
C ALA A 39 0.22 11.22 -5.94
N ARG A 40 -0.51 11.68 -6.97
CA ARG A 40 -1.98 11.75 -6.94
C ARG A 40 -2.63 10.37 -6.82
N ASN A 41 -2.18 9.40 -7.63
CA ASN A 41 -2.74 8.05 -7.60
C ASN A 41 -2.44 7.37 -6.26
N MET A 42 -1.22 7.51 -5.74
CA MET A 42 -0.86 6.98 -4.44
C MET A 42 -1.62 7.68 -3.30
N GLY A 43 -1.80 9.01 -3.38
CA GLY A 43 -2.62 9.74 -2.43
C GLY A 43 -4.06 9.22 -2.35
N LYS A 44 -4.63 8.79 -3.48
CA LYS A 44 -5.94 8.13 -3.52
C LYS A 44 -5.91 6.73 -2.89
N ALA A 45 -4.90 5.92 -3.19
CA ALA A 45 -4.77 4.56 -2.65
C ALA A 45 -4.64 4.61 -1.11
N ILE A 46 -3.74 5.44 -0.60
CA ILE A 46 -3.57 5.66 0.85
C ILE A 46 -4.85 6.19 1.49
N ARG A 47 -5.56 7.11 0.81
CA ARG A 47 -6.85 7.62 1.28
C ARG A 47 -7.91 6.53 1.39
N ALA A 48 -8.07 5.70 0.36
CA ALA A 48 -9.06 4.63 0.33
C ALA A 48 -8.88 3.67 1.52
N VAL A 49 -7.64 3.32 1.87
CA VAL A 49 -7.33 2.41 2.98
C VAL A 49 -7.44 3.09 4.35
N ASN A 50 -6.97 4.33 4.49
CA ASN A 50 -6.74 4.94 5.80
C ASN A 50 -7.81 5.96 6.23
N GLU A 51 -8.64 6.48 5.33
CA GLU A 51 -9.59 7.56 5.64
C GLU A 51 -10.56 7.19 6.78
N ALA A 52 -11.09 5.98 6.78
CA ALA A 52 -11.99 5.53 7.84
C ALA A 52 -11.31 5.52 9.21
N MET A 53 -10.07 5.03 9.29
CA MET A 53 -9.29 4.99 10.53
C MET A 53 -8.93 6.39 11.02
N ILE A 54 -8.43 7.25 10.12
CA ILE A 54 -8.07 8.65 10.44
C ILE A 54 -9.31 9.41 10.93
N ARG A 55 -10.44 9.30 10.23
CA ARG A 55 -11.69 9.96 10.62
C ARG A 55 -12.21 9.48 11.97
N SER A 56 -12.03 8.20 12.29
CA SER A 56 -12.43 7.65 13.59
C SER A 56 -11.54 8.13 14.75
N HIS A 57 -10.25 8.33 14.47
CA HIS A 57 -9.27 8.74 15.48
C HIS A 57 -9.33 10.24 15.76
N PHE A 58 -9.40 11.06 14.72
CA PHE A 58 -9.52 12.51 14.84
C PHE A 58 -10.99 12.89 14.94
N VAL A 59 -11.51 12.89 16.17
CA VAL A 59 -12.87 13.31 16.51
C VAL A 59 -13.13 14.70 15.92
N GLY A 60 -13.96 14.79 14.89
CA GLY A 60 -14.24 16.05 14.17
C GLY A 60 -13.56 16.20 12.81
N GLY A 61 -12.96 15.14 12.26
CA GLY A 61 -12.50 15.11 10.87
C GLY A 61 -13.68 15.19 9.89
N ASP A 62 -14.16 16.41 9.66
CA ASP A 62 -15.10 16.70 8.58
C ASP A 62 -14.43 16.47 7.22
N ALA A 63 -15.24 16.50 6.15
CA ALA A 63 -14.74 16.29 4.81
C ALA A 63 -13.60 17.28 4.46
N GLU A 64 -13.65 18.51 4.97
CA GLU A 64 -12.64 19.53 4.71
C GLU A 64 -11.30 19.23 5.39
N PHE A 65 -11.32 18.73 6.62
CA PHE A 65 -10.13 18.23 7.30
C PHE A 65 -9.50 17.07 6.54
N MET A 66 -10.31 16.10 6.10
CA MET A 66 -9.83 14.94 5.35
C MET A 66 -9.23 15.37 4.01
N ASP A 67 -9.92 16.24 3.27
CA ASP A 67 -9.45 16.75 1.98
C ASP A 67 -8.13 17.52 2.11
N ARG A 68 -8.01 18.41 3.10
CA ARG A 68 -6.76 19.15 3.35
C ARG A 68 -5.61 18.24 3.75
N SER A 69 -5.89 17.23 4.58
CA SER A 69 -4.88 16.27 5.04
C SER A 69 -4.33 15.45 3.88
N PHE A 70 -5.20 14.89 3.03
CA PHE A 70 -4.76 14.11 1.88
C PHE A 70 -4.19 14.96 0.75
N GLN A 71 -4.63 16.22 0.60
CA GLN A 71 -3.98 17.16 -0.33
C GLN A 71 -2.54 17.47 0.12
N LYS A 72 -2.33 17.73 1.42
CA LYS A 72 -1.00 17.97 1.96
C LYS A 72 -0.11 16.74 1.84
N PHE A 73 -0.65 15.55 2.10
CA PHE A 73 0.04 14.28 1.88
C PHE A 73 0.51 14.14 0.42
N GLY A 74 -0.37 14.41 -0.54
CA GLY A 74 0.00 14.38 -1.97
C GLY A 74 1.15 15.33 -2.32
N ARG A 75 1.16 16.55 -1.76
CA ARG A 75 2.26 17.50 -1.95
C ARG A 75 3.58 16.99 -1.37
N ILE A 76 3.56 16.46 -0.14
CA ILE A 76 4.74 15.86 0.49
C ILE A 76 5.31 14.74 -0.39
N MET A 77 4.46 13.91 -1.00
CA MET A 77 4.95 12.86 -1.90
C MET A 77 5.55 13.40 -3.20
N VAL A 78 5.04 14.52 -3.74
CA VAL A 78 5.68 15.16 -4.90
C VAL A 78 7.06 15.74 -4.53
N ASP A 79 7.17 16.34 -3.35
CA ASP A 79 8.35 17.07 -2.94
C ASP A 79 9.46 16.16 -2.36
N ASP A 80 9.08 15.09 -1.66
CA ASP A 80 9.99 14.30 -0.80
C ASP A 80 9.99 12.78 -1.08
N SER A 81 9.27 12.30 -2.11
CA SER A 81 9.50 10.92 -2.56
C SER A 81 10.88 10.81 -3.19
N LYS A 82 11.87 10.42 -2.39
CA LYS A 82 12.93 9.53 -2.88
C LYS A 82 12.21 8.28 -3.41
N GLU A 83 12.74 7.63 -4.43
CA GLU A 83 12.20 6.33 -4.89
C GLU A 83 12.17 5.39 -3.67
N VAL A 84 11.00 5.26 -3.04
CA VAL A 84 10.80 4.36 -1.91
C VAL A 84 10.29 3.08 -2.54
N GLU A 85 10.85 1.95 -2.12
CA GLU A 85 10.36 0.66 -2.57
C GLU A 85 9.27 0.19 -1.61
N HIS A 86 8.13 -0.27 -2.14
CA HIS A 86 7.10 -0.92 -1.35
C HIS A 86 7.42 -2.41 -1.22
N VAL A 87 7.43 -2.94 -0.01
CA VAL A 87 7.65 -4.36 0.24
C VAL A 87 6.31 -5.08 0.17
N SER A 88 6.11 -5.93 -0.84
CA SER A 88 4.95 -6.81 -0.95
C SER A 88 5.33 -8.25 -0.64
N MET A 89 4.37 -9.01 -0.12
CA MET A 89 4.58 -10.35 0.40
C MET A 89 3.61 -11.32 -0.28
N ASN A 90 4.16 -12.30 -1.00
CA ASN A 90 3.38 -13.33 -1.67
C ASN A 90 3.44 -14.65 -0.89
N LEU A 91 2.25 -15.22 -0.65
CA LEU A 91 2.05 -16.48 0.06
C LEU A 91 1.46 -17.53 -0.89
N CYS A 92 2.17 -18.65 -1.07
CA CYS A 92 1.67 -19.81 -1.80
C CYS A 92 1.45 -20.98 -0.84
N PHE A 93 0.21 -21.46 -0.77
CA PHE A 93 -0.18 -22.67 -0.04
C PHE A 93 -0.58 -23.77 -1.02
N ASN A 94 -0.35 -25.03 -0.66
CA ASN A 94 -0.55 -26.20 -1.53
C ASN A 94 -1.97 -26.45 -2.05
N ASN A 95 -2.96 -25.56 -1.83
CA ASN A 95 -4.29 -25.65 -2.42
C ASN A 95 -5.04 -24.31 -2.60
N ILE A 96 -4.43 -23.15 -2.29
CA ILE A 96 -5.07 -21.81 -2.45
C ILE A 96 -3.98 -20.77 -2.74
N PHE A 97 -4.13 -20.01 -3.83
CA PHE A 97 -3.31 -18.83 -4.11
C PHE A 97 -3.96 -17.63 -3.40
N CYS A 98 -3.41 -17.19 -2.27
CA CYS A 98 -3.87 -15.99 -1.58
C CYS A 98 -2.93 -14.83 -1.94
N CYS A 99 -3.25 -14.07 -2.98
CA CYS A 99 -2.68 -12.73 -3.14
C CYS A 99 -3.29 -11.84 -2.05
N LEU A 100 -2.51 -11.48 -1.03
CA LEU A 100 -2.84 -10.37 -0.14
C LEU A 100 -2.49 -9.07 -0.85
N THR A 101 -3.27 -8.73 -1.87
CA THR A 101 -3.36 -7.36 -2.39
C THR A 101 -4.63 -6.78 -1.80
N GLU A 102 -4.50 -5.79 -0.92
CA GLU A 102 -5.64 -5.02 -0.45
C GLU A 102 -6.41 -4.44 -1.66
N PRO A 103 -7.76 -4.42 -1.63
CA PRO A 103 -8.60 -4.03 -2.76
C PRO A 103 -8.49 -2.56 -3.17
#